data_AF-A0AA50TW95-F1
#
_entry.id   AF-A0AA50TW95-F1
#
_cell.length_a   1.000
_cell.length_b   1.000
_cell.length_c   1.000
_cell.angle_alpha   90.00
_cell.angle_beta   90.00
_cell.angle_gamma   90.00
#
_symmetry.space_group_name_H-M   'P 1'
#
loop_
_entity.id
_entity.type
_entity.pdbx_description
1 polymer ?
#
loop_
_entity_poly.entity_id
_entity_poly.type
_entity_poly.pdbx_seq_one_letter_code
_entity_poly.pdbx_strand_id
1 'polypeptide(L)'
;IPLVGELEDLASLEKEYNEDPVYLLKIKDLASKYKCIRRTRPDGNCFFRAFSYAYLEHLLNDKDEYNKFYEIAKNSKDILVALGFPQFTVEDFY
;
A
#
# COMPACT_ATOMS: atom_id res chain seq x y z
N ILE A 1 9.44 15.12 0.00
CA ILE A 1 8.53 14.08 0.56
C ILE A 1 8.89 12.75 -0.10
N PRO A 2 9.20 11.67 0.64
CA PRO A 2 9.49 10.34 0.07
C PRO A 2 8.26 9.74 -0.64
N LEU A 3 8.43 8.65 -1.42
CA LEU A 3 7.31 7.96 -2.07
C LEU A 3 6.47 7.17 -1.05
N VAL A 4 7.14 6.47 -0.14
CA VAL A 4 6.59 5.81 1.06
C VAL A 4 7.38 6.36 2.24
N GLY A 5 6.69 6.85 3.26
CA GLY A 5 7.29 7.42 4.47
C GLY A 5 7.72 6.36 5.49
N GLU A 6 8.37 6.84 6.54
CA GLU A 6 8.68 6.02 7.71
C GLU A 6 7.43 5.66 8.51
N LEU A 7 7.56 4.65 9.36
CA LEU A 7 6.53 4.27 10.30
C LEU A 7 6.39 5.36 11.36
N GLU A 8 5.21 5.96 11.46
CA GLU A 8 4.91 7.04 12.39
C GLU A 8 3.86 6.62 13.42
N ASP A 9 3.93 7.21 14.62
CA ASP A 9 2.87 7.10 15.61
C ASP A 9 1.63 7.90 15.19
N LEU A 10 0.43 7.41 15.51
CA LEU A 10 -0.83 8.07 15.16
C LEU A 10 -1.01 9.45 15.81
N ALA A 11 -0.28 9.76 16.89
CA ALA A 11 -0.21 11.10 17.47
C ALA A 11 0.32 12.15 16.47
N SER A 12 1.01 11.74 15.39
CA SER A 12 1.38 12.67 14.31
C SER A 12 0.15 13.23 13.59
N LEU A 13 -0.94 12.46 13.50
CA LEU A 13 -2.22 12.93 12.95
C LEU A 13 -2.95 13.85 13.94
N GLU A 14 -2.91 13.57 15.24
CA GLU A 14 -3.54 14.46 16.23
C GLU A 14 -2.96 15.89 16.18
N LYS A 15 -1.65 16.01 15.95
CA LYS A 15 -0.98 17.30 15.74
C LYS A 15 -1.39 17.99 14.45
N GLU A 16 -1.65 17.21 13.39
CA GLU A 16 -2.03 17.72 12.06
C GLU A 16 -3.47 18.26 12.04
N TYR A 17 -4.37 17.61 12.78
CA TYR A 17 -5.80 17.95 12.83
C TYR A 17 -6.22 18.58 14.16
N ASN A 18 -5.29 19.22 14.89
CA ASN A 18 -5.51 19.75 16.24
C ASN A 18 -6.64 20.78 16.36
N GLU A 19 -7.01 21.44 15.26
CA GLU A 19 -8.06 22.45 15.19
C GLU A 19 -9.42 21.88 14.70
N ASP A 20 -9.50 20.59 14.37
CA ASP A 20 -10.73 19.95 13.87
C ASP A 20 -11.24 18.88 14.84
N PRO A 21 -12.27 19.20 15.67
CA PRO A 21 -12.83 18.25 16.63
C PRO A 21 -13.37 16.96 16.01
N VAL A 22 -13.87 17.01 14.78
CA VAL A 22 -14.44 15.84 14.10
C VAL A 22 -13.34 14.89 13.67
N TYR A 23 -12.24 15.41 13.11
CA TYR A 23 -11.08 14.59 12.77
C TYR A 23 -10.38 14.05 14.02
N LEU A 24 -10.27 14.83 15.10
CA LEU A 24 -9.71 14.34 16.37
C LEU A 24 -10.50 13.16 16.95
N LEU A 25 -11.83 13.19 16.89
CA LEU A 25 -12.65 12.05 17.33
C LEU A 25 -12.40 10.79 16.48
N LYS A 26 -12.25 10.94 15.16
CA LYS A 26 -11.92 9.82 14.25
C LYS A 26 -10.52 9.27 14.50
N ILE A 27 -9.54 10.14 14.74
CA ILE A 27 -8.16 9.73 15.04
C ILE A 27 -8.11 8.96 16.37
N LYS A 28 -8.87 9.37 17.39
CA LYS A 28 -8.99 8.63 18.66
C LYS A 28 -9.56 7.22 18.47
N ASP A 29 -10.61 7.07 17.66
CA ASP A 29 -11.15 5.74 17.31
C ASP A 29 -10.10 4.91 16.55
N LEU A 30 -9.39 5.52 15.60
CA LEU A 30 -8.33 4.86 14.84
C LEU A 30 -7.19 4.37 15.73
N ALA A 31 -6.75 5.19 16.69
CA ALA A 31 -5.69 4.88 17.65
C ALA A 31 -6.05 3.75 18.62
N SER A 32 -7.35 3.47 18.80
CA SER A 32 -7.77 2.30 19.58
C SER A 32 -7.57 0.96 18.84
N LYS A 33 -7.42 1.00 17.51
CA LYS A 33 -7.36 -0.19 16.63
C LYS A 33 -5.98 -0.39 16.01
N TYR A 34 -5.28 0.69 15.71
CA TYR A 34 -4.00 0.67 15.00
C TYR A 34 -2.94 1.40 15.82
N LYS A 35 -1.68 0.98 15.66
CA LYS A 35 -0.55 1.53 16.43
C LYS A 35 0.20 2.62 15.68
N CYS A 36 0.24 2.53 14.35
CA CYS A 36 1.13 3.31 13.52
C CYS A 36 0.55 3.52 12.12
N ILE A 37 1.14 4.46 11.39
CA ILE A 37 0.79 4.81 10.01
C ILE A 37 2.06 5.06 9.19
N ARG A 38 2.05 4.71 7.90
CA ARG A 38 3.00 5.23 6.91
C ARG A 38 2.27 6.16 5.95
N ARG A 39 2.83 7.33 5.69
CA ARG A 39 2.31 8.24 4.65
C ARG A 39 2.81 7.84 3.27
N THR A 40 1.97 7.98 2.25
CA THR A 40 2.37 7.85 0.84
C THR A 40 2.26 9.19 0.12
N ARG A 41 3.16 9.47 -0.82
CA ARG A 41 3.12 10.71 -1.61
C ARG A 41 1.79 10.83 -2.38
N PRO A 42 1.07 11.97 -2.30
CA PRO A 42 -0.20 12.18 -3.00
C PRO A 42 0.03 12.61 -4.46
N ASP A 43 0.55 11.70 -5.28
CA ASP A 43 0.95 11.95 -6.68
C ASP A 43 0.05 11.25 -7.72
N GLY A 44 -1.20 10.95 -7.34
CA GLY A 44 -2.15 10.21 -8.18
C GLY A 44 -1.91 8.68 -8.22
N ASN A 45 -0.76 8.22 -7.76
CA ASN A 45 -0.41 6.79 -7.71
C ASN A 45 -0.41 6.22 -6.28
N CYS A 46 -0.85 7.00 -5.29
CA CYS A 46 -0.78 6.66 -3.87
C CYS A 46 -1.50 5.36 -3.52
N PHE A 47 -2.64 5.06 -4.17
CA PHE A 47 -3.38 3.81 -3.94
C PHE A 47 -2.55 2.58 -4.31
N PHE A 48 -2.09 2.49 -5.56
CA PHE A 48 -1.27 1.36 -6.04
C PHE A 48 -0.01 1.21 -5.21
N ARG A 49 0.62 2.34 -4.85
CA ARG A 49 1.83 2.35 -4.05
C ARG A 49 1.60 1.87 -2.61
N ALA A 50 0.58 2.37 -1.93
CA ALA A 50 0.26 2.01 -0.55
C ALA A 50 -0.11 0.52 -0.45
N PHE A 51 -0.99 0.06 -1.35
CA PHE A 51 -1.43 -1.33 -1.38
C PHE A 51 -0.26 -2.28 -1.65
N SER A 52 0.49 -2.07 -2.74
CA SER A 52 1.58 -2.96 -3.11
C SER A 52 2.67 -3.01 -2.04
N TYR A 53 3.03 -1.87 -1.44
CA TYR A 53 4.03 -1.83 -0.37
C TYR A 53 3.57 -2.62 0.86
N ALA A 54 2.36 -2.33 1.37
CA ALA A 54 1.85 -2.98 2.57
C ALA A 54 1.62 -4.49 2.36
N TYR A 55 1.16 -4.89 1.17
CA TYR A 55 0.96 -6.30 0.85
C TYR A 55 2.28 -7.04 0.77
N LEU A 56 3.29 -6.51 0.05
CA LEU A 56 4.61 -7.13 -0.03
C LEU A 56 5.31 -7.20 1.35
N GLU A 57 5.14 -6.17 2.19
CA GLU A 57 5.63 -6.19 3.59
C GLU A 57 4.98 -7.31 4.41
N HIS A 58 3.67 -7.56 4.21
CA HIS A 58 2.97 -8.67 4.84
C HIS A 58 3.51 -10.04 4.40
N LEU A 59 3.80 -10.21 3.10
CA LEU A 59 4.34 -11.47 2.55
C LEU A 59 5.71 -11.85 3.13
N LEU A 60 6.49 -10.90 3.66
CA LEU A 60 7.75 -11.20 4.35
C LEU A 60 7.55 -12.08 5.59
N ASN A 61 6.35 -12.06 6.18
CA ASN A 61 6.01 -12.78 7.39
C ASN A 61 5.03 -13.96 7.13
N ASP A 62 4.49 -14.09 5.91
CA ASP A 62 3.57 -15.15 5.53
C ASP A 62 4.04 -15.85 4.25
N LYS A 63 4.74 -16.96 4.44
CA LYS A 63 5.34 -17.73 3.33
C LYS A 63 4.29 -18.45 2.48
N ASP A 64 3.20 -18.89 3.08
CA ASP A 64 2.16 -19.61 2.35
C ASP A 64 1.39 -18.65 1.44
N GLU A 65 1.09 -17.44 1.94
CA GLU A 65 0.51 -16.38 1.12
C GLU A 65 1.47 -15.89 0.04
N TYR A 66 2.77 -15.78 0.36
CA TYR A 66 3.79 -15.48 -0.65
C TYR A 66 3.78 -16.47 -1.81
N ASN A 67 3.72 -17.78 -1.53
CA ASN A 67 3.72 -18.80 -2.58
C ASN A 67 2.48 -18.66 -3.50
N LYS A 68 1.30 -18.38 -2.94
CA LYS A 68 0.08 -18.14 -3.74
C LYS A 68 0.22 -16.87 -4.59
N PHE A 69 0.70 -15.78 -3.99
CA PHE A 69 0.93 -14.52 -4.71
C PHE A 69 1.94 -14.73 -5.85
N TYR A 70 3.03 -15.46 -5.61
CA TYR A 70 4.05 -15.75 -6.60
C TYR A 70 3.47 -16.49 -7.81
N GLU A 71 2.67 -17.54 -7.60
CA GLU A 71 2.05 -18.26 -8.71
C GLU A 71 1.05 -17.38 -9.49
N ILE A 72 0.29 -16.52 -8.83
CA ILE A 72 -0.60 -15.56 -9.51
C ILE A 72 0.22 -14.55 -10.32
N ALA A 73 1.23 -13.94 -9.70
CA ALA A 73 2.12 -12.98 -10.32
C ALA A 73 2.80 -13.60 -11.54
N LYS A 74 3.37 -14.81 -11.40
CA LYS A 74 4.05 -15.54 -12.46
C LYS A 74 3.18 -15.80 -13.71
N ASN A 75 1.88 -16.01 -13.53
CA ASN A 75 0.97 -16.28 -14.63
C ASN A 75 0.33 -14.99 -15.20
N SER A 76 0.54 -13.83 -14.56
CA SER A 76 -0.12 -12.58 -14.93
C SER A 76 0.29 -12.04 -16.30
N LYS A 77 1.55 -12.24 -16.72
CA LYS A 77 2.04 -11.82 -18.04
C LYS A 77 1.20 -12.41 -19.16
N ASP A 78 1.07 -13.74 -19.15
CA ASP A 78 0.41 -14.47 -20.22
C ASP A 78 -1.08 -14.12 -20.27
N ILE A 79 -1.68 -13.84 -19.10
CA ILE A 79 -3.05 -13.31 -19.00
C ILE A 79 -3.17 -11.94 -19.66
N LEU A 80 -2.23 -11.01 -19.38
CA LEU A 80 -2.25 -9.67 -19.98
C LEU A 80 -2.05 -9.72 -21.50
N VAL A 81 -1.12 -10.55 -21.98
CA VAL A 81 -0.91 -10.74 -23.43
C VAL A 81 -2.16 -11.33 -24.08
N ALA A 82 -2.80 -12.32 -23.47
CA ALA A 82 -4.05 -12.91 -23.97
C ALA A 82 -5.22 -11.90 -24.01
N LEU A 83 -5.20 -10.89 -23.14
CA LEU A 83 -6.16 -9.78 -23.14
C LEU A 83 -5.83 -8.67 -24.17
N GLY A 84 -4.77 -8.84 -24.96
CA GLY A 84 -4.40 -7.92 -26.04
C GLY A 84 -3.43 -6.81 -25.62
N PHE A 85 -2.84 -6.87 -24.43
CA PHE A 85 -1.76 -5.95 -24.07
C PHE A 85 -0.50 -6.27 -24.89
N PRO A 86 0.23 -5.26 -25.41
CA PRO A 86 1.42 -5.51 -26.22
C PRO A 86 2.50 -6.20 -25.40
N GLN A 87 2.90 -7.41 -25.83
CA GLN A 87 3.88 -8.23 -25.11
C GLN A 87 5.17 -7.46 -24.80
N PHE A 88 5.72 -6.73 -25.78
CA PHE A 88 6.96 -5.97 -25.60
C PHE A 88 6.86 -4.93 -24.47
N THR A 89 5.68 -4.31 -24.26
CA THR A 89 5.48 -3.35 -23.16
C THR A 89 5.25 -4.03 -21.83
N VAL A 90 4.57 -5.18 -21.81
CA VAL A 90 4.29 -5.91 -20.56
C VAL A 90 5.57 -6.50 -19.99
N GLU A 91 6.47 -7.01 -20.84
CA GLU A 91 7.76 -7.59 -20.44
C GLU A 91 8.68 -6.62 -19.70
N ASP A 92 8.57 -5.30 -19.96
CA ASP A 92 9.38 -4.30 -19.25
C ASP A 92 8.89 -4.04 -17.81
N PHE A 93 7.64 -4.36 -17.49
CA PHE A 93 7.01 -4.09 -16.19
C PHE A 93 6.76 -5.35 -15.34
N TYR A 94 6.69 -6.52 -15.97
CA TYR A 94 6.43 -7.81 -15.36
C TYR A 94 7.68 -8.40 -14.69
#